data_AF-A0A526UW71-F1
#
_entry.id   AF-A0A526UW71-F1
#
_cell.length_a   1.000
_cell.length_b   1.000
_cell.length_c   1.000
_cell.angle_alpha   90.00
_cell.angle_beta   90.00
_cell.angle_gamma   90.00
#
_symmetry.space_group_name_H-M   'P 1'
#
loop_
_entity.id
_entity.type
_entity.pdbx_description
1 polymer ?
#
loop_
_entity_poly.entity_id
_entity_poly.type
_entity_poly.pdbx_seq_one_letter_code
_entity_poly.pdbx_strand_id
1 'polypeptide(L)'
;KLGIHKYLVLGHSWGAWIALEMARRHAPSVAGLVLVSGYYYPSPRLDLALATLPAVPLMGSPFRHTLLPLAVRLGWPSAMRKIFRPGPISNVFSVSTKEVASRPSQLRSVCVETALMLGAALFTKPCYRDIDVPTGIVAGAGDRLFDARREAERLHAEISGSLIEIIPNSGHMAHHSDPQAVLRMIDKVTCMPRPPKDGGSSDALSPAAR
;
A
#
# COMPACT_ATOMS: atom_id res chain seq x y z
N LYS A 1 8.79 -20.94 -8.25
CA LYS A 1 7.54 -20.39 -8.84
C LYS A 1 6.36 -21.21 -8.32
N LEU A 2 5.20 -20.59 -8.03
CA LEU A 2 4.06 -21.25 -7.35
C LEU A 2 2.93 -21.73 -8.30
N GLY A 3 3.00 -21.50 -9.61
CA GLY A 3 1.98 -21.97 -10.57
C GLY A 3 0.65 -21.19 -10.58
N ILE A 4 0.62 -19.98 -10.01
CA ILE A 4 -0.59 -19.15 -9.94
C ILE A 4 -0.61 -18.18 -11.14
N HIS A 5 -1.64 -18.25 -11.96
CA HIS A 5 -1.75 -17.49 -13.22
C HIS A 5 -2.74 -16.32 -13.17
N LYS A 6 -3.73 -16.40 -12.28
CA LYS A 6 -4.74 -15.35 -12.06
C LYS A 6 -5.00 -15.20 -10.57
N TYR A 7 -4.91 -13.98 -10.04
CA TYR A 7 -4.92 -13.76 -8.58
C TYR A 7 -5.49 -12.39 -8.20
N LEU A 8 -6.10 -12.33 -7.02
CA LEU A 8 -6.42 -11.07 -6.33
C LEU A 8 -5.18 -10.59 -5.58
N VAL A 9 -4.89 -9.29 -5.62
CA VAL A 9 -3.79 -8.70 -4.84
C VAL A 9 -4.36 -7.80 -3.76
N LEU A 10 -4.07 -8.13 -2.50
CA LEU A 10 -4.30 -7.23 -1.38
C LEU A 10 -2.98 -6.58 -0.96
N GLY A 11 -2.95 -5.26 -0.93
CA GLY A 11 -1.78 -4.50 -0.49
C GLY A 11 -2.14 -3.54 0.63
N HIS A 12 -1.35 -3.55 1.71
CA HIS A 12 -1.44 -2.56 2.80
C HIS A 12 -0.27 -1.59 2.73
N SER A 13 -0.50 -0.30 3.03
CA SER A 13 0.55 0.71 3.10
C SER A 13 1.38 0.78 1.82
N TRP A 14 2.72 0.68 1.89
CA TRP A 14 3.59 0.59 0.71
C TRP A 14 3.28 -0.62 -0.18
N GLY A 15 2.84 -1.74 0.41
CA GLY A 15 2.38 -2.91 -0.35
C GLY A 15 1.18 -2.61 -1.26
N ALA A 16 0.39 -1.58 -0.97
CA ALA A 16 -0.68 -1.13 -1.85
C ALA A 16 -0.15 -0.47 -3.13
N TRP A 17 0.95 0.28 -3.03
CA TRP A 17 1.64 0.83 -4.20
C TRP A 17 2.27 -0.28 -5.05
N ILE A 18 2.86 -1.29 -4.40
CA ILE A 18 3.36 -2.49 -5.10
C ILE A 18 2.20 -3.21 -5.81
N ALA A 19 1.04 -3.34 -5.18
CA ALA A 19 -0.15 -3.95 -5.80
C ALA A 19 -0.63 -3.17 -7.05
N LEU A 20 -0.62 -1.83 -6.99
CA LEU A 20 -0.90 -0.99 -8.16
C LEU A 20 0.12 -1.23 -9.28
N GLU A 21 1.41 -1.23 -8.98
CA GLU A 21 2.46 -1.50 -9.97
C GLU A 21 2.38 -2.92 -10.56
N MET A 22 1.97 -3.91 -9.75
CA MET A 22 1.68 -5.26 -10.23
C MET A 22 0.51 -5.27 -11.22
N ALA A 23 -0.57 -4.53 -10.95
CA ALA A 23 -1.69 -4.42 -11.88
C ALA A 23 -1.29 -3.73 -13.18
N ARG A 24 -0.48 -2.66 -13.13
CA ARG A 24 -0.01 -1.96 -14.34
C ARG A 24 0.89 -2.84 -15.22
N ARG A 25 1.78 -3.63 -14.61
CA ARG A 25 2.77 -4.44 -15.33
C ARG A 25 2.27 -5.83 -15.72
N HIS A 26 1.31 -6.36 -14.98
CA HIS A 26 0.81 -7.74 -15.12
C HIS A 26 -0.72 -7.81 -15.11
N ALA A 27 -1.37 -6.80 -15.71
CA ALA A 27 -2.83 -6.67 -15.76
C ALA A 27 -3.59 -7.95 -16.16
N PRO A 28 -3.13 -8.79 -17.12
CA PRO A 28 -3.81 -10.04 -17.46
C PRO A 28 -3.86 -11.08 -16.33
N SER A 29 -2.88 -11.07 -15.42
CA SER A 29 -2.80 -11.98 -14.28
C SER A 29 -3.48 -11.44 -13.02
N VAL A 30 -3.72 -10.15 -12.93
CA VAL A 30 -4.41 -9.53 -11.79
C VAL A 30 -5.93 -9.57 -12.02
N ALA A 31 -6.63 -10.31 -11.17
CA ALA A 31 -8.09 -10.42 -11.18
C ALA A 31 -8.78 -9.21 -10.54
N GLY A 32 -8.10 -8.56 -9.59
CA GLY A 32 -8.57 -7.37 -8.90
C GLY A 32 -7.61 -6.94 -7.79
N LEU A 33 -7.86 -5.76 -7.25
CA LEU A 33 -7.05 -5.12 -6.21
C LEU A 33 -7.90 -4.82 -4.97
N VAL A 34 -7.32 -5.04 -3.79
CA VAL A 34 -7.83 -4.53 -2.52
C VAL A 34 -6.72 -3.76 -1.82
N LEU A 35 -6.87 -2.45 -1.71
CA LEU A 35 -5.84 -1.54 -1.25
C LEU A 35 -6.21 -1.00 0.12
N VAL A 36 -5.38 -1.21 1.13
CA VAL A 36 -5.70 -0.87 2.52
C VAL A 36 -4.70 0.18 3.05
N SER A 37 -5.20 1.36 3.44
CA SER A 37 -4.40 2.49 3.95
C SER A 37 -3.12 2.71 3.13
N GLY A 38 -3.26 2.72 1.81
CA GLY A 38 -2.13 2.63 0.89
C GLY A 38 -1.40 3.94 0.71
N TYR A 39 -0.08 3.86 0.52
CA TYR A 39 0.78 5.00 0.21
C TYR A 39 0.92 5.13 -1.31
N TYR A 40 -0.08 5.72 -1.97
CA TYR A 40 -0.22 5.66 -3.43
C TYR A 40 0.61 6.71 -4.14
N TYR A 41 0.86 7.85 -3.49
CA TYR A 41 1.50 8.99 -4.11
C TYR A 41 2.79 9.35 -3.36
N PRO A 42 3.90 8.61 -3.61
CA PRO A 42 5.18 8.91 -3.00
C PRO A 42 5.56 10.37 -3.21
N SER A 43 5.76 11.11 -2.12
CA SER A 43 6.23 12.48 -2.12
C SER A 43 7.63 12.53 -1.50
N PRO A 44 8.54 13.37 -2.03
CA PRO A 44 9.84 13.56 -1.39
C PRO A 44 9.60 14.17 -0.01
N ARG A 45 10.05 13.50 1.04
CA ARG A 45 9.97 14.00 2.41
C ARG A 45 11.32 13.91 3.11
N LEU A 46 11.63 14.94 3.91
CA LEU A 46 12.91 15.05 4.61
C LEU A 46 13.06 13.97 5.69
N ASP A 47 11.98 13.61 6.37
CA ASP A 47 11.95 12.52 7.35
C ASP A 47 12.27 11.17 6.70
N LEU A 48 11.72 10.91 5.51
CA LEU A 48 12.03 9.72 4.71
C LEU A 48 13.51 9.70 4.32
N ALA A 49 14.05 10.82 3.84
CA ALA A 49 15.47 10.92 3.49
C ALA A 49 16.38 10.65 4.69
N LEU A 50 16.08 11.20 5.86
CA LEU A 50 16.83 10.95 7.09
C LEU A 50 16.73 9.48 7.54
N ALA A 51 15.55 8.87 7.39
CA ALA A 51 15.34 7.46 7.72
C ALA A 51 16.11 6.49 6.79
N THR A 52 16.59 6.95 5.61
CA THR A 52 17.48 6.14 4.74
C THR A 52 18.93 6.10 5.22
N LEU A 53 19.39 7.06 6.04
CA LEU A 53 20.80 7.17 6.44
C LEU A 53 21.37 5.88 7.10
N PRO A 54 20.63 5.15 7.95
CA PRO A 54 21.10 3.89 8.51
C PRO A 54 21.22 2.73 7.48
N ALA A 55 20.72 2.91 6.24
CA ALA A 55 20.89 1.94 5.15
C ALA A 55 22.33 1.91 4.61
N VAL A 56 23.12 2.96 4.84
CA VAL A 56 24.46 3.11 4.26
C VAL A 56 25.43 2.09 4.89
N PRO A 57 26.00 1.15 4.11
CA PRO A 57 26.63 -0.05 4.65
C PRO A 57 27.88 0.17 5.51
N LEU A 58 28.65 1.25 5.30
CA LEU A 58 29.86 1.53 6.10
C LEU A 58 29.60 2.30 7.40
N MET A 59 28.63 3.22 7.44
CA MET A 59 28.29 4.01 8.65
C MET A 59 27.10 3.45 9.44
N GLY A 60 26.17 2.75 8.78
CA GLY A 60 24.94 2.24 9.38
C GLY A 60 25.07 0.87 10.06
N SER A 61 26.15 0.12 9.83
CA SER A 61 26.33 -1.24 10.38
C SER A 61 26.46 -1.28 11.91
N PRO A 62 27.36 -0.53 12.58
CA PRO A 62 27.39 -0.52 14.04
C PRO A 62 26.07 0.04 14.62
N PHE A 63 25.53 1.10 14.00
CA PHE A 63 24.30 1.77 14.46
C PHE A 63 23.06 0.86 14.45
N ARG A 64 22.87 0.05 13.38
CA ARG A 64 21.73 -0.89 13.27
C ARG A 64 21.85 -2.12 14.17
N HIS A 65 23.05 -2.41 14.68
CA HIS A 65 23.30 -3.54 15.57
C HIS A 65 23.34 -3.14 17.05
N THR A 66 23.47 -1.84 17.39
CA THR A 66 23.58 -1.37 18.77
C THR A 66 22.44 -0.40 19.15
N LEU A 67 22.44 0.81 18.58
CA LEU A 67 21.57 1.91 19.00
C LEU A 67 20.14 1.78 18.44
N LEU A 68 20.00 1.37 17.18
CA LEU A 68 18.69 1.34 16.52
C LEU A 68 17.73 0.27 17.09
N PRO A 69 18.17 -0.96 17.43
CA PRO A 69 17.31 -1.93 18.11
C PRO A 69 16.76 -1.41 19.44
N LEU A 70 17.63 -0.76 20.23
CA LEU A 70 17.24 -0.17 21.51
C LEU A 70 16.25 0.99 21.30
N ALA A 71 16.55 1.89 20.36
CA ALA A 71 15.67 3.00 20.01
C ALA A 71 14.27 2.52 19.59
N VAL A 72 14.18 1.47 18.75
CA VAL A 72 12.89 0.88 18.35
C VAL A 72 12.15 0.30 19.55
N ARG A 73 12.83 -0.42 20.46
CA ARG A 73 12.21 -1.02 21.64
C ARG A 73 11.68 0.03 22.62
N LEU A 74 12.43 1.11 22.84
CA LEU A 74 12.04 2.22 23.69
C LEU A 74 10.91 3.04 23.06
N GLY A 75 10.98 3.29 21.76
CA GLY A 75 9.96 4.01 20.99
C GLY A 75 8.69 3.21 20.71
N TRP A 76 8.71 1.89 20.95
CA TRP A 76 7.64 0.96 20.55
C TRP A 76 6.23 1.38 20.99
N PRO A 77 5.98 1.78 22.26
CA PRO A 77 4.63 2.20 22.66
C PRO A 77 4.14 3.43 21.90
N SER A 78 5.04 4.38 21.61
CA SER A 78 4.71 5.57 20.82
C SER A 78 4.47 5.22 19.35
N ALA A 79 5.28 4.33 18.77
CA ALA A 79 5.09 3.84 17.40
C ALA A 79 3.73 3.14 17.24
N MET A 80 3.37 2.23 18.15
CA MET A 80 2.07 1.55 18.13
C MET A 80 0.91 2.53 18.27
N ARG A 81 1.03 3.53 19.16
CA ARG A 81 0.02 4.60 19.24
C ARG A 81 -0.09 5.40 17.95
N LYS A 82 1.02 5.70 17.28
CA LYS A 82 1.02 6.43 16.01
C LYS A 82 0.37 5.61 14.89
N ILE A 83 0.65 4.32 14.83
CA ILE A 83 0.21 3.41 13.76
C ILE A 83 -1.26 3.00 13.92
N PHE A 84 -1.73 2.71 15.13
CA PHE A 84 -3.09 2.19 15.34
C PHE A 84 -4.12 3.28 15.65
N ARG A 85 -3.78 4.32 16.43
CA ARG A 85 -4.79 5.29 16.89
C ARG A 85 -5.36 6.07 15.70
N PRO A 86 -6.67 6.41 15.72
CA PRO A 86 -7.62 6.28 16.84
C PRO A 86 -8.11 4.85 17.14
N GLY A 87 -7.85 3.89 16.26
CA GLY A 87 -8.24 2.49 16.45
C GLY A 87 -7.54 1.78 17.61
N PRO A 88 -8.07 0.62 18.03
CA PRO A 88 -7.50 -0.17 19.13
C PRO A 88 -6.15 -0.75 18.72
N ILE A 89 -5.17 -0.68 19.62
CA ILE A 89 -3.88 -1.36 19.42
C ILE A 89 -4.11 -2.86 19.63
N SER A 90 -3.84 -3.68 18.61
CA SER A 90 -3.84 -5.13 18.78
C SER A 90 -2.69 -5.54 19.69
N ASN A 91 -3.01 -6.04 20.88
CA ASN A 91 -2.01 -6.50 21.84
C ASN A 91 -1.18 -7.67 21.28
N VAL A 92 -1.85 -8.62 20.61
CA VAL A 92 -1.19 -9.76 19.95
C VAL A 92 -0.18 -9.27 18.91
N PHE A 93 -0.58 -8.34 18.04
CA PHE A 93 0.33 -7.75 17.06
C PHE A 93 1.50 -7.03 17.75
N SER A 94 1.19 -6.16 18.71
CA SER A 94 2.20 -5.33 19.37
C SER A 94 3.27 -6.16 20.08
N VAL A 95 2.87 -7.21 20.81
CA VAL A 95 3.80 -8.07 21.54
C VAL A 95 4.60 -8.96 20.59
N SER A 96 3.94 -9.62 19.62
CA SER A 96 4.60 -10.56 18.71
C SER A 96 5.60 -9.88 17.76
N THR A 97 5.33 -8.64 17.36
CA THR A 97 6.15 -7.94 16.36
C THR A 97 7.26 -7.08 16.95
N LYS A 98 7.20 -6.69 18.23
CA LYS A 98 8.21 -5.83 18.87
C LYS A 98 9.63 -6.38 18.70
N GLU A 99 9.80 -7.64 19.04
CA GLU A 99 11.10 -8.31 18.99
C GLU A 99 11.58 -8.43 17.54
N VAL A 100 10.69 -8.85 16.64
CA VAL A 100 10.98 -9.01 15.21
C VAL A 100 11.38 -7.67 14.58
N ALA A 101 10.62 -6.61 14.81
CA ALA A 101 10.85 -5.28 14.25
C ALA A 101 12.19 -4.66 14.68
N SER A 102 12.66 -5.00 15.88
CA SER A 102 13.95 -4.52 16.40
C SER A 102 15.16 -5.32 15.93
N ARG A 103 14.98 -6.42 15.17
CA ARG A 103 16.10 -7.23 14.69
C ARG A 103 16.93 -6.47 13.65
N PRO A 104 18.27 -6.51 13.70
CA PRO A 104 19.12 -5.79 12.74
C PRO A 104 18.80 -6.08 11.26
N SER A 105 18.42 -7.32 10.94
CA SER A 105 18.00 -7.68 9.57
C SER A 105 16.71 -6.99 9.14
N GLN A 106 15.72 -6.88 10.03
CA GLN A 106 14.46 -6.18 9.76
C GLN A 106 14.66 -4.67 9.68
N LEU A 107 15.50 -4.11 10.56
CA LEU A 107 15.88 -2.69 10.49
C LEU A 107 16.57 -2.38 9.16
N ARG A 108 17.44 -3.26 8.68
CA ARG A 108 18.03 -3.13 7.34
C ARG A 108 16.95 -3.15 6.26
N SER A 109 15.99 -4.08 6.32
CA SER A 109 14.88 -4.14 5.35
C SER A 109 14.07 -2.84 5.33
N VAL A 110 13.70 -2.30 6.50
CA VAL A 110 12.98 -1.02 6.63
C VAL A 110 13.79 0.12 6.01
N CYS A 111 15.10 0.15 6.23
CA CYS A 111 15.96 1.19 5.63
C CYS A 111 16.01 1.07 4.10
N VAL A 112 16.07 -0.14 3.55
CA VAL A 112 16.03 -0.38 2.10
C VAL A 112 14.68 -0.01 1.52
N GLU A 113 13.57 -0.38 2.16
CA GLU A 113 12.21 0.02 1.81
C GLU A 113 12.07 1.54 1.77
N THR A 114 12.54 2.22 2.80
CA THR A 114 12.56 3.69 2.87
C THR A 114 13.32 4.30 1.69
N ALA A 115 14.48 3.74 1.33
CA ALA A 115 15.26 4.21 0.19
C ALA A 115 14.54 3.99 -1.14
N LEU A 116 13.85 2.86 -1.31
CA LEU A 116 13.03 2.57 -2.48
C LEU A 116 11.83 3.52 -2.58
N MET A 117 11.17 3.83 -1.46
CA MET A 117 10.09 4.82 -1.39
C MET A 117 10.59 6.21 -1.81
N LEU A 118 11.78 6.62 -1.35
CA LEU A 118 12.39 7.89 -1.75
C LEU A 118 12.71 7.90 -3.24
N GLY A 119 13.30 6.82 -3.77
CA GLY A 119 13.55 6.68 -5.20
C GLY A 119 12.25 6.77 -6.01
N ALA A 120 11.19 6.08 -5.58
CA ALA A 120 9.89 6.18 -6.22
C ALA A 120 9.36 7.63 -6.20
N ALA A 121 9.47 8.33 -5.07
CA ALA A 121 9.04 9.72 -4.95
C ALA A 121 9.80 10.70 -5.86
N LEU A 122 11.08 10.45 -6.11
CA LEU A 122 11.91 11.31 -6.95
C LEU A 122 11.77 11.02 -8.44
N PHE A 123 11.52 9.76 -8.82
CA PHE A 123 11.60 9.31 -10.21
C PHE A 123 10.28 8.87 -10.82
N THR A 124 9.19 8.83 -10.03
CA THR A 124 7.86 8.46 -10.55
C THR A 124 6.89 9.64 -10.47
N LYS A 125 6.03 9.75 -11.48
CA LYS A 125 4.85 10.64 -11.47
C LYS A 125 3.60 9.76 -11.43
N PRO A 126 3.13 9.38 -10.24
CA PRO A 126 2.01 8.45 -10.10
C PRO A 126 0.72 9.03 -10.68
N CYS A 127 0.13 8.27 -11.61
CA CYS A 127 -1.20 8.47 -12.19
C CYS A 127 -1.75 7.06 -12.45
N TYR A 128 -2.97 6.79 -11.98
CA TYR A 128 -3.54 5.43 -11.99
C TYR A 128 -4.79 5.28 -12.88
N ARG A 129 -5.00 6.22 -13.81
CA ARG A 129 -6.12 6.17 -14.76
C ARG A 129 -6.05 4.98 -15.74
N ASP A 130 -4.88 4.38 -15.86
CA ASP A 130 -4.62 3.20 -16.71
C ASP A 130 -4.94 1.87 -16.01
N ILE A 131 -5.34 1.89 -14.72
CA ILE A 131 -5.75 0.69 -14.00
C ILE A 131 -7.12 0.22 -14.51
N ASP A 132 -7.13 -0.95 -15.16
CA ASP A 132 -8.29 -1.56 -15.81
C ASP A 132 -8.76 -2.85 -15.10
N VAL A 133 -8.48 -2.98 -13.80
CA VAL A 133 -8.90 -4.12 -12.97
C VAL A 133 -9.88 -3.67 -11.88
N PRO A 134 -10.83 -4.54 -11.48
CA PRO A 134 -11.67 -4.29 -10.31
C PRO A 134 -10.83 -3.88 -9.11
N THR A 135 -11.16 -2.74 -8.50
CA THR A 135 -10.33 -2.15 -7.45
C THR A 135 -11.19 -1.68 -6.29
N GLY A 136 -10.87 -2.17 -5.09
CA GLY A 136 -11.45 -1.74 -3.83
C GLY A 136 -10.41 -1.03 -2.97
N ILE A 137 -10.81 0.07 -2.34
CA ILE A 137 -9.93 0.94 -1.55
C ILE A 137 -10.52 1.06 -0.15
N VAL A 138 -9.72 0.76 0.88
CA VAL A 138 -10.11 0.87 2.28
C VAL A 138 -9.08 1.76 2.98
N ALA A 139 -9.51 2.75 3.74
CA ALA A 139 -8.58 3.61 4.49
C ALA A 139 -9.10 3.98 5.87
N GLY A 140 -8.18 4.11 6.83
CA GLY A 140 -8.51 4.65 8.14
C GLY A 140 -8.60 6.18 8.10
N ALA A 141 -9.72 6.74 8.57
CA ALA A 141 -9.94 8.19 8.56
C ALA A 141 -9.00 8.96 9.49
N GLY A 142 -8.48 8.29 10.54
CA GLY A 142 -7.60 8.87 11.54
C GLY A 142 -6.16 8.42 11.41
N ASP A 143 -5.71 7.99 10.22
CA ASP A 143 -4.31 7.66 9.97
C ASP A 143 -3.39 8.84 10.34
N ARG A 144 -2.33 8.55 11.09
CA ARG A 144 -1.37 9.54 11.61
C ARG A 144 0.01 9.43 10.97
N LEU A 145 0.21 8.51 10.03
CA LEU A 145 1.44 8.41 9.23
C LEU A 145 1.39 9.37 8.05
N PHE A 146 0.24 9.44 7.39
CA PHE A 146 -0.09 10.38 6.32
C PHE A 146 -1.61 10.45 6.16
N ASP A 147 -2.09 11.35 5.31
CA ASP A 147 -3.52 11.51 5.04
C ASP A 147 -4.04 10.40 4.10
N ALA A 148 -4.15 9.19 4.64
CA ALA A 148 -4.59 8.01 3.90
C ALA A 148 -6.01 8.14 3.35
N ARG A 149 -6.88 8.88 4.04
CA ARG A 149 -8.22 9.20 3.56
C ARG A 149 -8.14 10.00 2.26
N ARG A 150 -7.40 11.11 2.27
CA ARG A 150 -7.25 11.96 1.08
C ARG A 150 -6.57 11.23 -0.07
N GLU A 151 -5.56 10.41 0.21
CA GLU A 151 -4.91 9.59 -0.82
C GLU A 151 -5.88 8.55 -1.41
N ALA A 152 -6.72 7.91 -0.59
CA ALA A 152 -7.75 6.98 -1.05
C ALA A 152 -8.83 7.68 -1.89
N GLU A 153 -9.33 8.84 -1.45
CA GLU A 153 -10.31 9.64 -2.19
C GLU A 153 -9.75 10.09 -3.55
N ARG A 154 -8.48 10.53 -3.59
CA ARG A 154 -7.79 10.86 -4.84
C ARG A 154 -7.67 9.63 -5.76
N LEU A 155 -7.24 8.49 -5.22
CA LEU A 155 -7.07 7.28 -6.02
C LEU A 155 -8.42 6.81 -6.59
N HIS A 156 -9.48 6.86 -5.80
CA HIS A 156 -10.83 6.53 -6.23
C HIS A 156 -11.30 7.42 -7.40
N ALA A 157 -10.95 8.70 -7.37
CA ALA A 157 -11.23 9.62 -8.47
C ALA A 157 -10.37 9.36 -9.72
N GLU A 158 -9.20 8.72 -9.59
CA GLU A 158 -8.34 8.36 -10.73
C GLU A 158 -8.71 7.00 -11.34
N ILE A 159 -9.11 6.01 -10.54
CA ILE A 159 -9.46 4.66 -11.01
C ILE A 159 -10.97 4.56 -11.24
N SER A 160 -11.37 4.63 -12.51
CA SER A 160 -12.77 4.49 -12.94
C SER A 160 -13.39 3.18 -12.44
N GLY A 161 -14.58 3.30 -11.82
CA GLY A 161 -15.33 2.14 -11.33
C GLY A 161 -14.76 1.48 -10.07
N SER A 162 -13.75 2.09 -9.42
CA SER A 162 -13.27 1.61 -8.13
C SER A 162 -14.31 1.79 -7.02
N LEU A 163 -14.16 1.03 -5.93
CA LEU A 163 -14.95 1.18 -4.70
C LEU A 163 -14.09 1.77 -3.59
N ILE A 164 -14.68 2.57 -2.69
CA ILE A 164 -13.99 3.16 -1.55
C ILE A 164 -14.79 2.97 -0.25
N GLU A 165 -14.11 2.62 0.84
CA GLU A 165 -14.65 2.54 2.20
C GLU A 165 -13.69 3.22 3.19
N ILE A 166 -14.12 4.34 3.79
CA ILE A 166 -13.36 5.08 4.79
C ILE A 166 -13.84 4.70 6.19
N ILE A 167 -12.93 4.27 7.05
CA ILE A 167 -13.22 3.75 8.40
C ILE A 167 -13.02 4.87 9.45
N PRO A 168 -14.08 5.44 10.04
CA PRO A 168 -13.99 6.67 10.83
C PRO A 168 -13.08 6.59 12.06
N ASN A 169 -13.08 5.46 12.76
CA ASN A 169 -12.33 5.26 14.01
C ASN A 169 -11.08 4.38 13.83
N SER A 170 -10.48 4.39 12.64
CA SER A 170 -9.28 3.62 12.35
C SER A 170 -8.08 4.50 12.04
N GLY A 171 -6.91 4.08 12.52
CA GLY A 171 -5.60 4.59 12.07
C GLY A 171 -5.08 3.82 10.85
N HIS A 172 -3.76 3.75 10.71
CA HIS A 172 -3.07 3.13 9.58
C HIS A 172 -3.37 1.62 9.44
N MET A 173 -3.60 0.93 10.56
CA MET A 173 -3.90 -0.50 10.61
C MET A 173 -5.40 -0.77 10.46
N ALA A 174 -6.00 -0.31 9.36
CA ALA A 174 -7.43 -0.46 9.07
C ALA A 174 -7.88 -1.93 9.04
N HIS A 175 -7.06 -2.82 8.50
CA HIS A 175 -7.31 -4.26 8.49
C HIS A 175 -7.27 -4.92 9.88
N HIS A 176 -6.69 -4.27 10.90
CA HIS A 176 -6.80 -4.72 12.29
C HIS A 176 -7.99 -4.09 13.02
N SER A 177 -8.30 -2.82 12.70
CA SER A 177 -9.36 -2.08 13.39
C SER A 177 -10.75 -2.57 12.97
N ASP A 178 -10.94 -2.86 11.68
CA ASP A 178 -12.15 -3.49 11.15
C ASP A 178 -11.76 -4.48 10.03
N PRO A 179 -11.39 -5.72 10.40
CA PRO A 179 -11.11 -6.77 9.43
C PRO A 179 -12.31 -7.08 8.52
N GLN A 180 -13.53 -6.87 9.01
CA GLN A 180 -14.75 -7.18 8.26
C GLN A 180 -14.95 -6.20 7.10
N ALA A 181 -14.57 -4.94 7.24
CA ALA A 181 -14.53 -3.99 6.11
C ALA A 181 -13.65 -4.48 4.98
N VAL A 182 -12.48 -5.03 5.30
CA VAL A 182 -11.55 -5.57 4.30
C VAL A 182 -12.12 -6.82 3.63
N LEU A 183 -12.69 -7.75 4.40
CA LEU A 183 -13.35 -8.95 3.85
C LEU A 183 -14.53 -8.60 2.94
N ARG A 184 -15.42 -7.69 3.37
CA ARG A 184 -16.51 -7.19 2.53
C ARG A 184 -16.00 -6.55 1.25
N MET A 185 -14.89 -5.81 1.31
CA MET A 185 -14.29 -5.21 0.12
C MET A 185 -13.73 -6.29 -0.83
N ILE A 186 -13.10 -7.33 -0.30
CA ILE A 186 -12.67 -8.49 -1.09
C ILE A 186 -13.87 -9.11 -1.82
N ASP A 187 -14.96 -9.40 -1.11
CA ASP A 187 -16.15 -10.00 -1.70
C ASP A 187 -16.71 -9.11 -2.83
N LYS A 188 -16.89 -7.81 -2.56
CA LYS A 188 -17.35 -6.83 -3.56
C LYS A 188 -16.46 -6.84 -4.81
N VAL A 189 -15.13 -6.77 -4.64
CA VAL A 189 -14.18 -6.75 -5.76
C VAL A 189 -14.22 -8.05 -6.55
N THR A 190 -14.40 -9.21 -5.90
CA THR A 190 -14.51 -10.49 -6.61
C THR A 190 -15.77 -10.62 -7.46
N CYS A 191 -16.84 -9.92 -7.10
CA CYS A 191 -18.10 -9.89 -7.85
C CYS A 191 -18.11 -8.83 -8.98
N MET A 192 -17.11 -7.95 -9.04
CA MET A 192 -17.06 -6.89 -10.04
C MET A 192 -16.58 -7.42 -11.40
N PRO A 193 -17.23 -7.05 -12.51
CA PRO A 193 -16.71 -7.32 -13.83
C PRO A 193 -15.45 -6.49 -14.07
N ARG A 194 -14.53 -7.02 -14.88
CA ARG A 194 -13.38 -6.22 -15.34
C ARG A 194 -13.91 -5.04 -16.18
N PRO A 195 -13.44 -3.79 -15.93
CA PRO A 195 -13.75 -2.67 -16.79
C PRO A 195 -13.44 -3.01 -18.26
N PRO A 196 -14.29 -2.60 -19.22
CA PRO A 196 -13.92 -2.69 -20.62
C PRO A 196 -12.63 -1.88 -20.81
N LYS A 197 -11.64 -2.46 -21.53
CA LYS A 197 -10.52 -1.66 -22.01
C LYS A 197 -11.11 -0.68 -23.01
N ASP A 198 -10.99 0.62 -22.76
CA ASP A 198 -11.27 1.63 -23.77
C ASP A 198 -10.42 1.27 -25.00
N GLY A 199 -11.08 0.78 -26.04
CA GLY A 199 -10.45 0.09 -27.14
C GLY A 199 -11.21 0.38 -28.42
N GLY A 200 -10.52 1.10 -29.32
CA GLY A 200 -10.80 1.08 -30.73
C GLY A 200 -11.44 2.35 -31.26
N SER A 201 -10.64 3.14 -31.98
CA SER A 201 -11.14 3.84 -33.15
C SER A 201 -12.07 2.91 -33.93
N SER A 202 -13.28 3.39 -34.17
CA SER A 202 -14.24 2.84 -35.10
C SER A 202 -13.58 2.50 -36.44
N ASP A 203 -13.32 1.23 -36.68
CA ASP A 203 -13.30 0.63 -38.01
C ASP A 203 -14.22 -0.58 -37.98
N ALA A 204 -15.53 -0.30 -37.86
CA ALA A 204 -16.54 -1.23 -38.30
C ALA A 204 -16.55 -1.20 -39.83
N LEU A 205 -16.12 -2.31 -40.42
CA LEU A 205 -16.22 -2.66 -41.83
C LEU A 205 -17.54 -2.13 -42.44
N SER A 206 -17.41 -1.31 -43.47
CA SER A 206 -18.48 -1.12 -44.46
C SER A 206 -18.55 -2.38 -45.34
N PRO A 207 -19.68 -3.08 -45.42
CA PRO A 207 -19.84 -4.16 -46.39
C PRO A 207 -20.04 -3.54 -47.78
N ALA A 208 -19.25 -4.04 -48.72
CA ALA A 208 -19.37 -3.76 -50.14
C ALA A 208 -20.84 -3.84 -50.62
N ALA A 209 -21.31 -2.77 -51.26
CA ALA A 209 -22.47 -2.80 -52.13
C ALA A 209 -21.98 -2.61 -53.58
N ARG A 210 -22.58 -3.42 -54.44
CA ARG A 210 -22.34 -3.59 -55.87
C ARG A 210 -22.75 -2.38 -56.69
#